data_AF-A0A9E3WZQ8-F1
#
_entry.id   AF-A0A9E3WZQ8-F1
#
_cell.length_a   1.000
_cell.length_b   1.000
_cell.length_c   1.000
_cell.angle_alpha   90.00
_cell.angle_beta   90.00
_cell.angle_gamma   90.00
#
_symmetry.space_group_name_H-M   'P 1'
#
loop_
_entity.id
_entity.type
_entity.pdbx_description
1 polymer ?
#
loop_
_entity_poly.entity_id
_entity_poly.type
_entity_poly.pdbx_seq_one_letter_code
_entity_poly.pdbx_strand_id
1 'polypeptide(L)'
;SHSSQTEIDRDVIQKKNEYAAAGVQEYYILDERNKETQFYRLSPAGIYLSIPMPDGIVRSSVLPGFQFRLSDLYRLPDPPEMIEDVVYRDYVSPYLRAERMRAERAEQERDRYAAMLRRLGVDLRQLDADPAKTDDES
;
A
#
# COMPACT_ATOMS: atom_id res chain seq x y z
N SER A 1 0.58 -14.38 28.22
CA SER A 1 1.98 -14.00 27.92
C SER A 1 2.17 -12.53 28.23
N HIS A 2 2.77 -12.22 29.38
CA HIS A 2 3.09 -10.84 29.79
C HIS A 2 4.45 -10.45 29.19
N SER A 3 4.48 -10.14 27.89
CA SER A 3 5.56 -9.30 27.35
C SER A 3 5.30 -7.92 27.94
N SER A 4 6.06 -7.56 28.97
CA SER A 4 5.74 -6.39 29.79
C SER A 4 5.84 -5.12 28.94
N GLN A 5 4.82 -4.26 29.02
CA GLN A 5 4.76 -2.94 28.38
C GLN A 5 6.09 -2.16 28.53
N THR A 6 6.78 -2.37 29.65
CA THR A 6 8.08 -1.78 30.01
C THR A 6 9.25 -2.21 29.12
N GLU A 7 9.21 -3.39 28.49
CA GLU A 7 10.22 -3.82 27.51
C GLU A 7 9.98 -3.14 26.16
N ILE A 8 8.71 -2.98 25.77
CA ILE A 8 8.31 -2.25 24.56
C ILE A 8 8.72 -0.77 24.69
N ASP A 9 8.43 -0.15 25.84
CA ASP A 9 8.78 1.25 26.08
C ASP A 9 10.30 1.49 26.04
N ARG A 10 11.10 0.58 26.62
CA ARG A 10 12.57 0.69 26.57
C ARG A 10 13.13 0.51 25.17
N ASP A 11 12.63 -0.46 24.42
CA ASP A 11 13.06 -0.72 23.05
C ASP A 11 12.72 0.47 22.13
N VAL A 12 11.53 1.07 22.30
CA VAL A 12 11.13 2.29 21.58
C VAL A 12 12.03 3.49 21.94
N ILE A 13 12.33 3.69 23.23
CA ILE A 13 13.22 4.78 23.67
C ILE A 13 14.65 4.58 23.17
N GLN A 14 15.17 3.35 23.24
CA GLN A 14 16.53 3.06 22.80
C GLN A 14 16.66 3.24 21.28
N LYS A 15 15.74 2.68 20.49
CA LYS A 15 15.69 2.86 19.04
C LYS A 15 15.53 4.32 18.64
N LYS A 16 14.72 5.08 19.38
CA LYS A 16 14.54 6.53 19.14
C LYS A 16 15.87 7.30 19.28
N ASN A 17 16.71 6.95 20.26
CA ASN A 17 18.02 7.58 20.41
C ASN A 17 19.01 7.14 19.32
N GLU A 18 18.99 5.85 18.96
CA GLU A 18 19.83 5.29 17.89
C GLU A 18 19.51 5.91 16.52
N TYR A 19 18.22 6.04 16.18
CA TYR A 19 17.79 6.69 14.94
C TYR A 19 18.10 8.19 14.90
N ALA A 20 17.99 8.88 16.05
CA ALA A 20 18.40 10.28 16.15
C ALA A 20 19.91 10.44 15.93
N ALA A 21 20.73 9.58 16.55
CA ALA A 21 22.17 9.57 16.38
C ALA A 21 22.58 9.24 14.93
N ALA A 22 21.81 8.39 14.24
CA ALA A 22 22.00 8.07 12.83
C ALA A 22 21.49 9.17 11.87
N GLY A 23 20.85 10.23 12.36
CA GLY A 23 20.37 11.34 11.53
C GLY A 23 19.09 11.06 10.76
N VAL A 24 18.25 10.12 11.23
CA VAL A 24 16.97 9.82 10.58
C VAL A 24 16.01 10.99 10.81
N GLN A 25 15.68 11.71 9.72
CA GLN A 25 14.99 13.00 9.80
C GLN A 25 13.54 12.90 10.28
N GLU A 26 12.84 11.80 9.97
CA GLU A 26 11.47 11.54 10.43
C GLU A 26 11.33 10.09 10.89
N TYR A 27 10.65 9.87 12.01
CA TYR A 27 10.46 8.56 12.63
C TYR A 27 8.99 8.35 13.00
N TYR A 28 8.36 7.35 12.38
CA TYR A 28 6.94 7.06 12.55
C TYR A 28 6.78 5.72 13.28
N ILE A 29 6.07 5.74 14.40
CA ILE A 29 5.66 4.56 15.16
C ILE A 29 4.19 4.35 14.81
N LEU A 30 3.87 3.18 14.27
CA LEU A 30 2.51 2.79 13.91
C LEU A 30 2.10 1.60 14.80
N ASP A 31 0.97 1.73 15.47
CA ASP A 31 0.30 0.66 16.20
C ASP A 31 -1.02 0.33 15.52
N GLU A 32 -1.30 -0.95 15.29
CA GLU A 32 -2.53 -1.46 14.67
C GLU A 32 -3.81 -0.94 15.35
N ARG A 33 -3.73 -0.62 16.66
CA ARG A 33 -4.88 -0.18 17.47
C ARG A 33 -4.93 1.34 17.68
N ASN A 34 -4.06 2.11 17.04
CA ASN A 34 -3.95 3.56 17.20
C ASN A 34 -3.72 4.03 18.65
N LYS A 35 -3.20 3.19 19.54
CA LYS A 35 -2.95 3.57 20.94
C LYS A 35 -1.59 4.21 21.11
N GLU A 36 -0.60 3.72 20.36
CA GLU A 36 0.80 4.14 20.47
C GLU A 36 1.33 4.80 19.19
N THR A 37 0.45 5.09 18.23
CA THR A 37 0.83 5.72 16.96
C THR A 37 1.32 7.14 17.18
N GLN A 38 2.59 7.38 16.86
CA GLN A 38 3.28 8.64 17.08
C GLN A 38 4.22 8.97 15.92
N PHE A 39 4.34 10.26 15.62
CA PHE A 39 5.14 10.75 14.51
C PHE A 39 6.15 11.76 15.04
N TYR A 40 7.42 11.59 14.70
CA TYR A 40 8.49 12.44 15.17
C TYR A 40 9.34 12.99 14.03
N ARG A 41 9.89 14.19 14.25
CA ARG A 41 10.87 14.84 13.37
C ARG A 41 12.13 15.16 14.16
N LEU A 42 13.28 14.90 13.55
CA LEU A 42 14.56 15.26 14.13
C LEU A 42 14.75 16.77 14.07
N SER A 43 14.98 17.37 15.23
CA SER A 43 15.30 18.79 15.33
C SER A 43 16.79 19.05 15.07
N PRO A 44 17.18 20.31 14.79
CA PRO A 44 18.59 20.68 14.71
C PRO A 44 19.40 20.39 15.97
N ALA A 45 18.74 20.25 17.13
CA ALA A 45 19.36 19.87 18.39
C ALA A 45 19.61 18.35 18.53
N GLY A 46 19.33 17.54 17.49
CA GLY A 46 19.52 16.09 17.51
C GLY A 46 18.47 15.34 18.34
N ILE A 47 17.35 15.98 18.68
CA ILE A 47 16.25 15.36 19.43
C ILE A 47 14.98 15.27 18.59
N TYR A 48 14.23 14.20 18.78
CA TYR A 48 12.94 13.99 18.12
C TYR A 48 11.81 14.77 18.79
N LEU A 49 11.12 15.59 17.99
CA LEU A 49 9.93 16.37 18.37
C LEU A 49 8.69 15.79 17.69
N SER A 50 7.53 15.85 18.36
CA SER A 50 6.26 15.38 17.79
C SER A 50 5.88 16.20 16.55
N ILE A 51 5.41 15.52 15.50
CA ILE A 51 4.91 16.17 14.28
C ILE A 51 3.45 16.61 14.53
N PRO A 52 3.13 17.91 14.39
CA PRO A 52 1.76 18.38 14.51
C PRO A 52 0.91 17.86 13.35
N MET A 53 -0.31 17.44 13.66
CA MET A 53 -1.28 16.90 12.70
C MET A 53 -2.54 17.76 12.67
N PRO A 54 -2.48 18.99 12.12
CA PRO A 54 -3.69 19.78 11.92
C PRO A 54 -4.64 19.01 11.02
N ASP A 55 -5.92 18.99 11.39
CA ASP A 55 -6.99 18.27 10.69
C ASP A 55 -6.76 16.75 10.58
N GLY A 56 -5.90 16.19 11.44
CA GLY A 56 -5.55 14.77 11.41
C GLY A 56 -4.69 14.37 10.22
N ILE A 57 -4.06 15.31 9.51
CA ILE A 57 -3.19 15.05 8.36
C ILE A 57 -1.73 15.14 8.79
N VAL A 58 -0.99 14.05 8.60
CA VAL A 58 0.47 14.02 8.70
C VAL A 58 1.05 14.50 7.38
N ARG A 59 2.02 15.43 7.43
CA ARG A 59 2.74 15.94 6.25
C ARG A 59 4.24 15.79 6.47
N SER A 60 4.90 15.04 5.60
CA SER A 60 6.36 14.88 5.65
C SER A 60 7.05 16.16 5.20
N SER A 61 8.10 16.56 5.92
CA SER A 61 9.02 17.61 5.45
C SER A 61 10.22 17.03 4.69
N VAL A 62 10.44 15.72 4.79
CA VAL A 62 11.56 15.01 4.15
C VAL A 62 11.17 14.55 2.75
N LEU A 63 9.91 14.17 2.57
CA LEU A 63 9.35 13.71 1.31
C LEU A 63 8.31 14.73 0.84
N PRO A 64 8.68 15.70 -0.02
CA PRO A 64 7.76 16.71 -0.52
C PRO A 64 6.53 16.08 -1.17
N GLY A 65 5.34 16.54 -0.76
CA GLY A 65 4.06 16.02 -1.26
C GLY A 65 3.58 14.72 -0.61
N PHE A 66 4.41 14.06 0.22
CA PHE A 66 3.96 12.90 0.98
C PHE A 66 3.18 13.32 2.22
N GLN A 67 1.90 12.95 2.23
CA GLN A 67 0.96 13.25 3.30
C GLN A 67 -0.13 12.19 3.37
N PHE A 68 -0.73 12.02 4.55
CA PHE A 68 -1.82 11.06 4.77
C PHE A 68 -2.68 11.47 5.96
N ARG A 69 -3.95 11.09 5.96
CA ARG A 69 -4.81 11.20 7.14
C ARG A 69 -4.52 10.05 8.11
N LEU A 70 -4.46 10.37 9.40
CA LEU A 70 -4.33 9.38 10.46
C LEU A 70 -5.49 8.38 10.45
N SER A 71 -6.71 8.83 10.14
CA SER A 71 -7.89 7.96 10.03
C SER A 71 -7.74 6.91 8.93
N ASP A 72 -7.10 7.27 7.81
CA ASP A 72 -6.99 6.40 6.64
C ASP A 72 -5.92 5.31 6.83
N LEU A 73 -5.00 5.45 7.80
CA LEU A 73 -4.12 4.36 8.21
C LEU A 73 -4.88 3.14 8.77
N TYR A 74 -6.07 3.36 9.35
CA TYR A 74 -6.88 2.31 9.97
C TYR A 74 -8.13 1.97 9.17
N ARG A 75 -8.70 2.97 8.49
CA ARG A 75 -9.85 2.75 7.60
C ARG A 75 -9.45 1.98 6.35
N LEU A 76 -8.21 2.14 5.89
CA LEU A 76 -7.67 1.50 4.70
C LEU A 76 -8.55 1.73 3.46
N PRO A 77 -8.71 3.00 3.00
CA PRO A 77 -9.48 3.28 1.79
C PRO A 77 -8.93 2.55 0.58
N ASP A 78 -9.84 2.19 -0.33
CA ASP A 78 -9.44 1.56 -1.59
C ASP A 78 -8.70 2.57 -2.50
N PRO A 79 -7.81 2.08 -3.37
CA PRO A 79 -7.03 2.94 -4.26
C PRO A 79 -7.84 3.94 -5.12
N PRO A 80 -9.05 3.61 -5.66
CA PRO A 80 -9.86 4.58 -6.39
C PRO A 80 -10.27 5.79 -5.55
N GLU A 81 -10.65 5.58 -4.29
CA GLU A 81 -11.03 6.65 -3.36
C GLU A 81 -9.84 7.56 -3.09
N MET A 82 -8.65 6.97 -2.90
CA MET A 82 -7.42 7.73 -2.66
C MET A 82 -7.02 8.56 -3.89
N ILE A 83 -7.24 8.10 -5.12
CA ILE A 83 -6.87 8.88 -6.32
C ILE A 83 -7.65 10.19 -6.42
N GLU A 84 -8.93 10.16 -6.07
CA GLU A 84 -9.82 11.33 -6.19
C GLU A 84 -9.62 12.32 -5.04
N ASP A 85 -8.98 11.88 -3.96
CA ASP A 85 -8.77 12.66 -2.75
C ASP A 85 -7.60 13.65 -2.88
N VAL A 86 -7.85 14.91 -2.54
CA VAL A 86 -6.86 15.99 -2.54
C VAL A 86 -5.63 15.72 -1.67
N VAL A 87 -5.73 14.87 -0.65
CA VAL A 87 -4.62 14.48 0.21
C VAL A 87 -3.65 13.55 -0.52
N TYR A 88 -4.16 12.65 -1.37
CA TYR A 88 -3.40 11.54 -1.93
C TYR A 88 -3.13 11.66 -3.43
N ARG A 89 -3.95 12.41 -4.18
CA ARG A 89 -3.92 12.48 -5.65
C ARG A 89 -2.54 12.80 -6.23
N ASP A 90 -1.76 13.66 -5.58
CA ASP A 90 -0.46 14.10 -6.08
C ASP A 90 0.62 13.02 -5.91
N TYR A 91 0.42 12.07 -4.98
CA TYR A 91 1.31 10.95 -4.71
C TYR A 91 0.87 9.64 -5.42
N VAL A 92 -0.43 9.36 -5.49
CA VAL A 92 -0.98 8.08 -6.00
C VAL A 92 -1.10 8.05 -7.54
N SER A 93 -1.03 9.20 -8.20
CA SER A 93 -1.28 9.37 -9.65
C SER A 93 -0.35 8.59 -10.61
N PRO A 94 0.97 8.41 -10.37
CA PRO A 94 1.84 7.79 -11.39
C PRO A 94 1.62 6.28 -11.55
N TYR A 95 1.49 5.55 -10.44
CA TYR A 95 1.53 4.09 -10.44
C TYR A 95 0.19 3.47 -10.83
N LEU A 96 -0.94 4.03 -10.35
CA LEU A 96 -2.25 3.45 -10.62
C LEU A 96 -2.76 3.68 -12.05
N ARG A 97 -2.31 4.76 -12.72
CA ARG A 97 -2.61 4.98 -14.15
C ARG A 97 -2.03 3.88 -15.03
N ALA A 98 -0.81 3.43 -14.71
CA ALA A 98 -0.14 2.36 -15.44
C ALA A 98 -0.85 1.00 -15.23
N GLU A 99 -1.23 0.69 -13.99
CA GLU A 99 -1.95 -0.55 -13.67
C GLU A 99 -3.36 -0.58 -14.27
N ARG A 100 -4.14 0.51 -14.18
CA ARG A 100 -5.46 0.59 -14.84
C ARG A 100 -5.37 0.41 -16.35
N MET A 101 -4.42 1.09 -17.01
CA MET A 101 -4.23 0.92 -18.45
C MET A 101 -3.83 -0.51 -18.85
N ARG A 102 -3.10 -1.24 -18.00
CA ARG A 102 -2.76 -2.66 -18.24
C ARG A 102 -3.98 -3.57 -18.09
N ALA A 103 -4.76 -3.37 -17.04
CA ALA A 103 -5.97 -4.14 -16.78
C ALA A 103 -7.02 -3.93 -17.89
N GLU A 104 -7.28 -2.68 -18.28
CA GLU A 104 -8.21 -2.34 -19.36
C GLU A 104 -7.77 -2.93 -20.71
N ARG A 105 -6.47 -2.91 -21.02
CA ARG A 105 -5.94 -3.56 -22.23
C ARG A 105 -6.10 -5.08 -22.19
N ALA A 106 -5.84 -5.72 -21.05
CA ALA A 106 -6.00 -7.16 -20.90
C ALA A 106 -7.47 -7.57 -21.06
N GLU A 107 -8.40 -6.77 -20.53
CA GLU A 107 -9.84 -6.99 -20.70
C GLU A 107 -10.29 -6.79 -22.15
N GLN A 108 -9.84 -5.72 -22.81
CA GLN A 108 -10.12 -5.49 -24.24
C GLN A 108 -9.60 -6.62 -25.14
N GLU A 109 -8.40 -7.13 -24.86
CA GLU A 109 -7.86 -8.27 -25.60
C GLU A 109 -8.69 -9.54 -25.34
N ARG A 110 -9.08 -9.82 -24.09
CA ARG A 110 -9.97 -10.95 -23.77
C ARG A 110 -11.31 -10.86 -24.49
N ASP A 111 -11.92 -9.67 -24.52
CA ASP A 111 -13.19 -9.44 -25.22
C ASP A 111 -13.05 -9.59 -26.74
N ARG A 112 -11.94 -9.11 -27.31
CA ARG A 112 -11.62 -9.30 -28.73
C ARG A 112 -11.43 -10.77 -29.08
N TYR A 113 -10.67 -11.52 -28.28
CA TYR A 113 -10.49 -12.95 -28.46
C TYR A 113 -11.82 -13.70 -28.30
N ALA A 114 -12.63 -13.37 -27.30
CA ALA A 114 -13.96 -13.96 -27.11
C ALA A 114 -14.90 -13.66 -28.28
N ALA A 115 -14.88 -12.44 -28.82
CA ALA A 115 -15.66 -12.06 -29.99
C ALA A 115 -15.18 -12.79 -31.28
N MET A 116 -13.86 -12.94 -31.44
CA MET A 116 -13.26 -13.69 -32.54
C MET A 116 -13.66 -15.17 -32.50
N LEU A 117 -13.57 -15.82 -31.32
CA LEU A 117 -13.96 -17.22 -31.12
C LEU A 117 -15.45 -17.44 -31.38
N ARG A 118 -16.32 -16.52 -30.93
CA ARG A 118 -17.76 -16.56 -31.24
C ARG A 118 -18.03 -16.45 -32.74
N ARG A 119 -17.31 -15.58 -33.45
CA ARG A 119 -17.45 -15.39 -34.90
C ARG A 119 -17.00 -16.63 -35.69
N LEU A 120 -16.02 -17.37 -35.18
CA LEU A 120 -15.53 -18.62 -35.76
C LEU A 120 -16.40 -19.84 -35.37
N GLY A 121 -17.45 -19.66 -34.56
CA GLY A 121 -18.37 -20.73 -34.18
C GLY A 121 -17.78 -21.76 -33.21
N VAL A 122 -16.72 -21.42 -32.49
CA VAL A 122 -16.06 -22.33 -31.52
C VAL A 122 -16.84 -22.30 -30.19
N ASP A 123 -17.38 -23.45 -29.77
CA ASP A 123 -18.03 -23.60 -28.46
C ASP A 123 -16.95 -23.81 -27.37
N LEU A 124 -16.79 -22.82 -26.48
CA LEU A 124 -15.77 -22.83 -25.42
C LEU A 124 -15.88 -24.06 -24.49
N ARG A 125 -17.02 -24.76 -24.45
CA ARG A 125 -17.19 -25.98 -23.64
C ARG A 125 -16.35 -27.16 -24.12
N GLN A 126 -15.83 -27.11 -25.35
CA GLN A 126 -14.98 -28.18 -25.91
C GLN A 126 -13.47 -27.96 -25.67
N LEU A 127 -13.06 -26.80 -25.13
CA LEU A 127 -11.65 -26.48 -24.87
C LEU A 127 -11.18 -26.86 -23.45
N ASP A 128 -12.10 -27.08 -22.51
CA ASP A 128 -11.80 -27.56 -21.14
C ASP A 128 -11.72 -29.11 -21.03
N ALA A 129 -11.85 -29.84 -22.15
CA ALA A 129 -11.64 -31.28 -22.20
C ALA A 129 -10.16 -31.58 -22.50
N ASP A 130 -9.37 -31.74 -21.46
CA ASP A 130 -7.93 -32.03 -21.49
C ASP A 130 -7.65 -33.38 -22.22
N PRO A 131 -6.64 -33.45 -23.13
CA PRO A 131 -6.25 -34.69 -23.80
C PRO A 131 -5.40 -35.56 -22.87
N ALA A 132 -6.05 -36.35 -22.02
CA ALA A 132 -5.37 -37.40 -21.26
C ALA A 132 -6.17 -38.72 -21.37
N LYS A 133 -5.92 -39.45 -22.46
CA LYS A 133 -5.84 -40.93 -22.54
C LYS A 133 -5.56 -41.37 -23.99
N THR A 134 -4.33 -41.11 -24.43
CA THR A 134 -3.46 -42.10 -25.07
C THR A 134 -2.58 -42.58 -23.91
N ASP A 135 -2.48 -43.86 -23.52
CA ASP A 135 -2.22 -45.07 -24.29
C ASP A 135 -2.79 -46.30 -23.56
N ASP A 136 -3.16 -47.36 -24.28
CA ASP A 136 -2.40 -48.63 -24.28
C ASP A 136 -3.01 -49.61 -25.29
N GLU A 137 -2.22 -49.99 -26.29
CA GLU A 137 -2.44 -51.14 -27.15
C GLU A 137 -2.07 -52.42 -26.38
N SER A 138 -2.97 -53.42 -26.34
CA SER A 138 -2.68 -54.86 -26.48
C SER A 138 -3.96 -55.67 -26.56
#